data_AF-A0A972N075-F1
#
_entry.id   AF-A0A972N075-F1
#
_cell.length_a   1.000
_cell.length_b   1.000
_cell.length_c   1.000
_cell.angle_alpha   90.00
_cell.angle_beta   90.00
_cell.angle_gamma   90.00
#
_symmetry.space_group_name_H-M   'P 1'
#
loop_
_entity.id
_entity.type
_entity.pdbx_description
1 polymer ?
#
loop_
_entity_poly.entity_id
_entity_poly.type
_entity_poly.pdbx_seq_one_letter_code
_entity_poly.pdbx_strand_id
1 'polypeptide(L)' 'MSRYHIKKAAVLGAGVMGSQIAAHLANVGIEVLLLDIVPKDAKDPKDRNRFARMALQRMLKEK' A
#
# COMPACT_ATOMS: atom_id res chain seq x y z
N MET A 1 11.65 27.93 -9.94
CA MET A 1 10.85 26.95 -9.17
C MET A 1 11.61 25.64 -9.11
N SER A 2 12.08 25.20 -7.93
CA SER A 2 12.64 23.85 -7.80
C SER A 2 11.50 22.84 -7.95
N ARG A 3 11.56 22.02 -9.00
CA ARG A 3 10.56 20.99 -9.29
C ARG A 3 10.89 19.75 -8.46
N TYR A 4 10.18 19.56 -7.36
CA TYR A 4 10.33 18.35 -6.54
C TYR A 4 9.92 17.12 -7.37
N HIS A 5 10.84 16.18 -7.53
CA HIS A 5 10.55 14.87 -8.12
C HIS A 5 10.25 13.87 -6.99
N ILE A 6 8.99 13.43 -6.92
CA ILE A 6 8.58 12.37 -5.99
C ILE A 6 9.13 11.04 -6.50
N LYS A 7 10.05 10.44 -5.75
CA LYS A 7 10.61 9.10 -6.04
C LYS A 7 9.98 7.99 -5.21
N LYS A 8 9.48 8.34 -4.02
CA LYS A 8 8.86 7.41 -3.07
C LYS A 8 7.62 8.04 -2.46
N ALA A 9 6.61 7.23 -2.17
CA ALA A 9 5.39 7.64 -1.50
C ALA A 9 4.97 6.60 -0.45
N ALA A 10 4.29 7.05 0.60
CA ALA A 10 3.62 6.16 1.55
C ALA A 10 2.12 6.43 1.50
N VAL A 11 1.32 5.37 1.40
CA VAL A 11 -0.15 5.43 1.46
C VAL A 11 -0.59 4.78 2.77
N LEU A 12 -1.29 5.57 3.59
CA LEU A 12 -1.81 5.13 4.89
C LEU A 12 -3.28 4.72 4.73
N GLY A 13 -3.56 3.43 4.91
CA GLY A 13 -4.85 2.80 4.70
C GLY A 13 -4.84 1.89 3.47
N ALA A 14 -5.03 0.59 3.68
CA ALA A 14 -5.06 -0.45 2.63
C ALA A 14 -6.49 -0.89 2.29
N GLY A 15 -7.48 -0.02 2.52
CA GLY A 15 -8.83 -0.18 1.98
C GLY A 15 -8.86 0.02 0.46
N VAL A 16 -10.06 -0.12 -0.14
CA VAL A 16 -10.25 -0.11 -1.61
C VAL A 16 -9.59 1.09 -2.30
N MET A 17 -9.87 2.31 -1.82
CA MET A 17 -9.31 3.53 -2.42
C MET A 17 -7.80 3.62 -2.21
N GLY A 18 -7.31 3.34 -1.01
CA GLY A 18 -5.88 3.44 -0.68
C GLY A 18 -5.03 2.47 -1.49
N SER A 19 -5.51 1.24 -1.69
CA SER A 19 -4.85 0.28 -2.58
C SER A 19 -4.82 0.76 -4.03
N GLN A 20 -5.91 1.33 -4.56
CA GLN A 20 -5.95 1.85 -5.93
C GLN A 20 -5.01 3.05 -6.13
N ILE A 21 -4.92 3.95 -5.15
CA ILE A 21 -3.95 5.06 -5.18
C ILE A 21 -2.52 4.52 -5.17
N ALA A 22 -2.22 3.55 -4.30
CA ALA A 22 -0.90 2.92 -4.24
C ALA A 22 -0.53 2.23 -5.56
N ALA A 23 -1.49 1.51 -6.17
CA ALA A 23 -1.31 0.89 -7.48
C ALA A 23 -1.06 1.92 -8.59
N HIS A 24 -1.82 3.02 -8.61
CA HIS A 24 -1.64 4.08 -9.60
C HIS A 24 -0.25 4.72 -9.52
N LEU A 25 0.23 4.99 -8.31
CA LEU A 25 1.58 5.52 -8.07
C LEU A 25 2.67 4.51 -8.45
N ALA A 26 2.50 3.23 -8.08
CA ALA A 26 3.43 2.17 -8.46
C ALA A 26 3.50 1.96 -9.98
N ASN A 27 2.36 2.08 -10.67
CA ASN A 27 2.28 1.93 -12.13
C ASN A 27 3.09 3.01 -12.88
N VAL A 28 3.24 4.21 -12.32
CA VAL A 28 4.06 5.28 -12.89
C VAL A 28 5.52 5.25 -12.42
N GLY A 29 5.94 4.17 -11.76
CA GLY A 29 7.33 3.95 -11.34
C GLY A 29 7.73 4.63 -10.03
N ILE A 30 6.76 5.10 -9.23
CA ILE A 30 7.03 5.59 -7.88
C ILE A 30 7.11 4.40 -6.93
N GLU A 31 8.14 4.34 -6.08
CA GLU A 31 8.22 3.31 -5.04
C GLU A 31 7.18 3.61 -3.94
N VAL A 32 6.26 2.68 -3.67
CA VAL A 32 5.15 2.91 -2.75
C VAL A 32 5.19 1.96 -1.55
N LEU A 33 5.13 2.54 -0.35
CA LEU A 33 4.83 1.81 0.88
C LEU A 33 3.32 1.88 1.18
N LEU A 34 2.63 0.74 1.14
CA LEU A 34 1.24 0.62 1.56
C LEU A 34 1.19 0.14 3.02
N LEU A 35 0.68 0.98 3.92
CA LEU A 35 0.61 0.72 5.35
C LEU A 35 -0.84 0.70 5.81
N ASP A 36 -1.15 -0.12 6.82
CA ASP A 36 -2.46 -0.12 7.48
C ASP A 36 -2.28 -0.37 8.98
N ILE A 37 -3.35 -0.21 9.73
CA ILE A 37 -3.39 -0.49 11.17
C ILE A 37 -3.07 -1.96 11.43
N VAL A 38 -2.35 -2.20 12.54
CA VAL A 38 -2.12 -3.57 13.01
C VAL A 38 -3.46 -4.19 13.42
N PRO A 39 -3.83 -5.37 12.91
CA PRO A 39 -5.02 -6.04 13.37
C PRO A 39 -4.96 -6.32 14.88
N LYS A 40 -6.07 -6.11 15.60
CA LYS A 40 -6.13 -6.26 17.06
C LYS A 40 -5.84 -7.69 17.55
N ASP A 41 -6.11 -8.67 16.69
CA ASP A 41 -5.90 -10.10 16.90
C ASP A 41 -4.56 -10.61 16.35
N ALA A 42 -3.67 -9.73 15.88
CA ALA A 42 -2.36 -10.13 15.39
C ALA A 42 -1.50 -10.71 16.53
N LYS A 43 -1.26 -12.02 16.48
CA LYS A 43 -0.43 -12.74 17.47
C LYS A 43 1.02 -12.83 17.03
N ASP A 44 1.26 -12.89 15.73
CA ASP A 44 2.58 -13.06 15.14
C ASP A 44 3.02 -11.85 14.29
N PRO A 45 4.34 -11.62 14.12
CA PRO A 45 4.84 -10.55 13.25
C PRO A 45 4.31 -10.59 11.82
N LYS A 46 4.00 -11.80 11.29
CA LYS A 46 3.43 -11.96 9.94
C LYS A 46 1.99 -11.43 9.85
N ASP A 47 1.22 -11.51 10.92
CA ASP A 47 -0.18 -11.08 10.95
C ASP A 47 -0.33 -9.56 11.04
N ARG A 48 0.71 -8.87 11.49
CA ARG A 48 0.70 -7.40 11.59
C ARG A 48 0.44 -6.71 10.25
N ASN A 49 0.90 -7.32 9.15
CA ASN A 49 0.75 -6.76 7.81
C ASN A 49 -0.45 -7.35 7.06
N ARG A 50 -1.37 -8.05 7.75
CA ARG A 50 -2.47 -8.80 7.10
C ARG A 50 -3.31 -7.92 6.18
N PHE A 51 -3.73 -6.73 6.62
CA PHE A 51 -4.56 -5.83 5.79
C PHE A 51 -3.82 -5.35 4.54
N ALA A 52 -2.59 -4.86 4.68
CA ALA A 52 -1.76 -4.44 3.55
C ALA A 52 -1.48 -5.60 2.56
N ARG A 53 -1.19 -6.81 3.07
CA ARG A 53 -0.96 -8.01 2.24
C ARG A 53 -2.23 -8.45 1.50
N MET A 54 -3.38 -8.43 2.17
CA MET A 54 -4.65 -8.76 1.54
C MET A 54 -4.98 -7.76 0.42
N ALA A 55 -4.77 -6.47 0.66
CA ALA A 55 -4.95 -5.45 -0.37
C ALA A 55 -4.02 -5.68 -1.56
N LEU A 56 -2.74 -5.99 -1.33
CA LEU A 56 -1.79 -6.32 -2.38
C LEU A 56 -2.22 -7.55 -3.20
N GLN A 57 -2.64 -8.62 -2.54
CA GLN A 57 -3.13 -9.81 -3.23
C GLN A 57 -4.39 -9.55 -4.07
N ARG A 58 -5.26 -8.64 -3.64
CA ARG A 58 -6.43 -8.23 -4.43
C ARG A 58 -6.00 -7.46 -5.68
N MET A 59 -5.12 -6.48 -5.52
CA MET A 59 -4.57 -5.70 -6.64
C MET A 59 -3.91 -6.59 -7.69
N LEU A 60 -3.14 -7.59 -7.27
CA LEU A 60 -2.45 -8.52 -8.20
C LEU A 60 -3.39 -9.50 -8.93
N LYS A 61 -4.63 -9.65 -8.47
CA LYS A 61 -5.63 -10.54 -9.08
C LYS A 61 -6.53 -9.81 -10.08
N GLU A 62 -6.65 -8.49 -9.96
CA GLU A 62 -7.39 -7.69 -10.94
C GLU A 62 -6.55 -7.57 -12.22
N LYS A 63 -7.17 -7.88 -13.36
CA LYS A 63 -6.55 -7.82 -14.69
C LYS A 63 -6.59 -6.41 -15.24
#